data_AF-A0A804JKD2-F1
#
_entry.id   AF-A0A804JKD2-F1
#
_cell.length_a   1.000
_cell.length_b   1.000
_cell.length_c   1.000
_cell.angle_alpha   90.00
_cell.angle_beta   90.00
_cell.angle_gamma   90.00
#
_symmetry.space_group_name_H-M   'P 1'
#
loop_
_entity.id
_entity.type
_entity.pdbx_description
1 polymer ?
#
loop_
_entity_poly.entity_id
_entity_poly.type
_entity_poly.pdbx_seq_one_letter_code
_entity_poly.pdbx_strand_id
1 'polypeptide(L)'
;MSHAYCLSGNTLSDKSTSLLQQGGFQLIYWSSLIVRLSNDLGTSKAEMERGDTPKSVQCSMSESGETERAAIERIRDMLSHSWKKLSEECWRTQLSRGFADMVLNMARTSQCIFQHGDGIGTSNGVTKNKITSLFVEHYSV
;
A
#
# COMPACT_ATOMS: atom_id res chain seq x y z
N MET A 1 -4.99 5.76 -7.71
CA MET A 1 -4.71 4.99 -8.95
C MET A 1 -5.45 5.51 -10.17
N SER A 2 -6.77 5.75 -10.10
CA SER A 2 -7.54 6.29 -11.24
C SER A 2 -6.98 7.62 -11.77
N HIS A 3 -6.59 8.55 -10.88
CA HIS A 3 -5.95 9.80 -11.28
C HIS A 3 -4.61 9.60 -11.99
N ALA A 4 -3.72 8.76 -11.45
CA ALA A 4 -2.41 8.50 -12.04
C ALA A 4 -2.52 7.80 -13.42
N TYR A 5 -3.52 6.94 -13.61
CA TYR A 5 -3.83 6.32 -14.90
C TYR A 5 -4.19 7.37 -15.96
N CYS A 6 -5.03 8.35 -15.62
CA CYS A 6 -5.41 9.44 -16.53
C CYS A 6 -4.21 10.32 -16.90
N LEU A 7 -3.38 10.65 -15.91
CA LEU A 7 -2.18 11.48 -16.09
C LEU A 7 -1.10 10.82 -16.93
N SER A 8 -1.15 9.50 -17.12
CA SER A 8 -0.22 8.77 -17.98
C SER A 8 -0.58 8.86 -19.48
N GLY A 9 -1.44 9.80 -19.87
CA GLY A 9 -1.88 10.00 -21.25
C GLY A 9 -2.96 9.02 -21.72
N ASN A 10 -3.51 8.19 -20.81
CA ASN A 10 -4.63 7.31 -21.13
C ASN A 10 -5.95 8.07 -20.92
N THR A 11 -6.75 8.22 -21.97
CA THR A 11 -8.12 8.74 -21.85
C THR A 11 -9.05 7.68 -21.26
N LEU A 12 -9.86 8.06 -20.27
CA LEU A 12 -10.96 7.24 -19.77
C LEU A 12 -12.06 7.15 -20.85
N SER A 13 -11.89 6.22 -21.78
CA SER A 13 -12.95 5.76 -22.69
C SER A 13 -13.84 4.73 -22.01
N ASP A 14 -15.05 4.52 -22.51
CA ASP A 14 -15.97 3.48 -22.03
C ASP A 14 -15.32 2.08 -21.99
N LYS A 15 -14.41 1.81 -22.94
CA LYS A 15 -13.63 0.56 -23.02
C LYS A 15 -12.56 0.45 -21.92
N SER A 16 -11.86 1.54 -21.59
CA SER A 16 -10.91 1.54 -20.47
C SER A 16 -11.62 1.52 -19.12
N THR A 17 -12.79 2.14 -19.01
CA THR A 17 -13.62 2.11 -17.79
C THR A 17 -14.16 0.70 -17.53
N SER A 18 -14.62 0.00 -18.57
CA SER A 18 -15.06 -1.39 -18.45
C SER A 18 -13.91 -2.35 -18.12
N LEU A 19 -12.71 -2.14 -18.67
CA LEU A 19 -11.50 -2.89 -18.30
C LEU A 19 -11.05 -2.63 -16.86
N LEU A 20 -11.14 -1.39 -16.39
CA LEU A 20 -10.92 -1.06 -14.98
C LEU A 20 -11.96 -1.74 -14.08
N GLN A 21 -13.20 -1.89 -14.53
CA GLN A 21 -14.24 -2.60 -13.79
C GLN A 21 -14.08 -4.13 -13.82
N GLN A 22 -13.65 -4.73 -14.93
CA GLN A 22 -13.51 -6.19 -15.07
C GLN A 22 -12.20 -6.78 -14.53
N GLY A 23 -11.09 -6.04 -14.56
CA GLY A 23 -9.78 -6.55 -14.12
C GLY A 23 -8.88 -5.54 -13.41
N GLY A 24 -9.00 -4.24 -13.74
CA GLY A 24 -8.25 -3.19 -13.04
C GLY A 24 -8.67 -3.02 -11.58
N PHE A 25 -9.91 -3.38 -11.25
CA PHE A 25 -10.47 -3.27 -9.91
C PHE A 25 -9.70 -4.14 -8.93
N GLN A 26 -9.39 -5.39 -9.30
CA GLN A 26 -8.64 -6.30 -8.43
C GLN A 26 -7.21 -5.81 -8.19
N LEU A 27 -6.52 -5.36 -9.25
CA LEU A 27 -5.19 -4.75 -9.14
C LEU A 27 -5.18 -3.54 -8.18
N ILE A 28 -6.10 -2.60 -8.41
CA ILE A 28 -6.25 -1.41 -7.57
C ILE A 28 -6.60 -1.81 -6.14
N TYR A 29 -7.51 -2.76 -5.95
CA TYR A 29 -7.96 -3.23 -4.66
C TYR A 29 -6.81 -3.84 -3.85
N TRP A 30 -6.09 -4.82 -4.39
CA TRP A 30 -5.00 -5.48 -3.67
C TRP A 30 -3.85 -4.52 -3.35
N SER A 31 -3.50 -3.62 -4.28
CA SER A 31 -2.50 -2.59 -4.02
C SER A 31 -2.96 -1.60 -2.93
N SER A 32 -4.22 -1.16 -2.98
CA SER A 32 -4.79 -0.25 -1.97
C SER A 32 -4.87 -0.93 -0.60
N LEU A 33 -5.19 -2.22 -0.55
CA LEU A 33 -5.19 -3.00 0.68
C LEU A 33 -3.79 -3.12 1.27
N ILE A 34 -2.77 -3.41 0.46
CA ILE A 34 -1.36 -3.41 0.90
C ILE A 34 -0.97 -2.04 1.48
N VAL A 35 -1.35 -0.95 0.80
CA VAL A 35 -1.08 0.42 1.25
C VAL A 35 -1.72 0.68 2.61
N ARG A 36 -2.99 0.31 2.77
CA ARG A 36 -3.74 0.47 4.02
C ARG A 36 -3.14 -0.35 5.15
N LEU A 37 -2.92 -1.66 4.96
CA LEU A 37 -2.36 -2.52 6.00
C LEU A 37 -0.94 -2.11 6.40
N SER A 38 -0.12 -1.66 5.44
CA SER A 38 1.22 -1.14 5.73
C SER A 38 1.15 0.14 6.57
N ASN A 39 0.27 1.07 6.21
CA ASN A 39 0.03 2.29 6.99
C ASN A 39 -0.39 1.95 8.42
N ASP A 40 -1.45 1.15 8.57
CA ASP A 40 -2.01 0.81 9.88
C ASP A 40 -0.98 0.12 10.78
N LEU A 41 -0.16 -0.79 10.24
CA LEU A 41 0.94 -1.41 10.99
C LEU A 41 2.02 -0.41 11.41
N GLY A 42 2.35 0.55 10.54
CA GLY A 42 3.38 1.56 10.80
C GLY A 42 2.92 2.64 11.78
N THR A 43 1.61 2.93 11.83
CA THR A 43 1.06 4.04 12.61
C THR A 43 0.32 3.62 13.88
N SER A 44 -0.01 2.32 14.03
CA SER A 44 -0.90 1.81 15.09
C SER A 44 -0.59 2.36 16.48
N LYS A 45 0.68 2.29 16.90
CA LYS A 45 1.11 2.71 18.24
C LYS A 45 0.81 4.19 18.52
N ALA A 46 1.24 5.07 17.61
CA ALA A 46 1.06 6.51 17.78
C ALA A 46 -0.42 6.91 17.75
N GLU A 47 -1.23 6.19 16.98
CA GLU A 47 -2.67 6.45 16.83
C GLU A 47 -3.45 5.97 18.05
N MET A 48 -3.05 4.85 18.66
CA MET A 48 -3.59 4.39 19.95
C MET A 48 -3.33 5.40 21.06
N GLU A 49 -2.11 5.93 21.14
CA GLU A 49 -1.73 6.93 22.15
C GLU A 49 -2.51 8.24 22.00
N ARG A 50 -2.86 8.62 20.76
CA ARG A 50 -3.64 9.82 20.45
C ARG A 50 -5.15 9.66 20.65
N GLY A 51 -5.64 8.42 20.76
CA GLY A 51 -7.07 8.14 20.80
C GLY A 51 -7.78 8.32 19.45
N ASP A 52 -7.06 8.09 18.35
CA ASP A 52 -7.64 8.12 17.01
C ASP A 52 -8.64 6.96 16.80
N THR A 53 -9.49 7.09 15.77
CA THR A 53 -10.46 6.04 15.40
C THR A 53 -9.77 4.68 15.21
N PRO A 54 -10.35 3.57 15.72
CA PRO A 54 -9.81 2.23 15.53
C PRO A 54 -9.48 1.92 14.07
N LYS A 55 -8.27 1.38 13.84
CA LYS A 55 -7.81 0.89 12.54
C LYS A 55 -7.73 -0.64 12.54
N SER A 56 -7.16 -1.24 11.49
CA SER A 56 -7.18 -2.71 11.32
C SER A 56 -6.68 -3.49 12.54
N VAL A 57 -5.64 -3.04 13.26
CA VAL A 57 -5.15 -3.71 14.49
C VAL A 57 -6.21 -3.68 15.59
N GLN A 58 -6.75 -2.51 15.89
CA GLN A 58 -7.74 -2.31 16.94
C GLN A 58 -9.09 -2.97 16.59
N CYS A 59 -9.52 -2.86 15.33
CA CYS A 59 -10.70 -3.57 14.82
C CYS A 59 -10.52 -5.09 14.98
N SER A 60 -9.35 -5.62 14.62
CA SER A 60 -9.03 -7.04 14.83
C SER A 60 -9.19 -7.45 16.29
N MET A 61 -8.55 -6.74 17.20
CA MET A 61 -8.62 -7.03 18.64
C MET A 61 -10.07 -6.99 19.15
N SER A 62 -10.86 -6.02 18.68
CA SER A 62 -12.27 -5.88 19.07
C SER A 62 -13.17 -6.99 18.51
N GLU A 63 -12.91 -7.47 17.30
CA GLU A 63 -13.73 -8.48 16.61
C GLU A 63 -13.48 -9.89 17.14
N SER A 64 -12.22 -10.24 17.40
CA SER A 64 -11.82 -11.59 17.80
C SER A 64 -11.49 -11.73 19.30
N GLY A 65 -11.38 -10.63 20.04
CA GLY A 65 -10.91 -10.63 21.43
C GLY A 65 -9.42 -10.96 21.57
N GLU A 66 -8.66 -10.92 20.47
CA GLU A 66 -7.25 -11.29 20.42
C GLU A 66 -6.34 -10.22 21.07
N THR A 67 -5.16 -10.67 21.50
CA THR A 67 -4.09 -9.76 21.93
C THR A 67 -3.60 -8.88 20.78
N GLU A 68 -3.04 -7.70 21.08
CA GLU A 68 -2.44 -6.80 20.09
C GLU A 68 -1.41 -7.52 19.20
N ARG A 69 -0.55 -8.35 19.81
CA ARG A 69 0.45 -9.14 19.08
C ARG A 69 -0.21 -10.09 18.06
N ALA A 70 -1.27 -10.80 18.48
CA ALA A 70 -1.97 -11.72 17.59
C ALA A 70 -2.69 -10.97 16.45
N ALA A 71 -3.30 -9.81 16.74
CA ALA A 71 -3.89 -8.93 15.74
C ALA A 71 -2.85 -8.43 14.72
N ILE A 72 -1.66 -8.02 15.17
CA ILE A 72 -0.56 -7.61 14.31
C ILE A 72 -0.12 -8.76 13.39
N GLU A 73 0.06 -9.97 13.92
CA GLU A 73 0.43 -11.13 13.10
C GLU A 73 -0.66 -11.46 12.06
N ARG A 74 -1.94 -11.42 12.44
CA ARG A 74 -3.04 -11.60 11.50
C ARG A 74 -3.02 -10.59 10.36
N ILE A 75 -2.70 -9.34 10.65
CA ILE A 75 -2.57 -8.29 9.63
C ILE A 75 -1.35 -8.51 8.74
N ARG A 76 -0.23 -9.00 9.29
CA ARG A 76 0.95 -9.41 8.50
C ARG A 76 0.64 -10.58 7.57
N ASP A 77 -0.18 -11.53 8.01
CA ASP A 77 -0.67 -12.62 7.17
C ASP A 77 -1.58 -12.10 6.05
N MET A 78 -2.52 -11.20 6.37
CA MET A 78 -3.37 -10.53 5.37
C MET A 78 -2.54 -9.73 4.35
N LEU A 79 -1.50 -9.03 4.81
CA LEU A 79 -0.58 -8.30 3.96
C LEU A 79 0.18 -9.26 3.02
N SER A 80 0.68 -10.37 3.55
CA SER A 80 1.37 -11.41 2.77
C SER A 80 0.46 -12.07 1.74
N HIS A 81 -0.79 -12.35 2.12
CA HIS A 81 -1.81 -12.86 1.20
C HIS A 81 -2.12 -11.85 0.09
N SER A 82 -2.29 -10.57 0.44
CA SER A 82 -2.57 -9.49 -0.51
C SER A 82 -1.45 -9.34 -1.55
N TRP A 83 -0.19 -9.54 -1.16
CA TRP A 83 0.95 -9.56 -2.09
C TRP A 83 0.89 -10.71 -3.09
N LYS A 84 0.54 -11.92 -2.64
CA LYS A 84 0.34 -13.07 -3.53
C LYS A 84 -0.75 -12.77 -4.55
N LYS A 85 -1.90 -12.28 -4.08
CA LYS A 85 -3.03 -11.88 -4.94
C LYS A 85 -2.62 -10.79 -5.93
N LEU A 86 -1.98 -9.71 -5.48
CA LEU A 86 -1.52 -8.65 -6.38
C LEU A 86 -0.58 -9.19 -7.48
N SER A 87 0.34 -10.10 -7.11
CA SER A 87 1.27 -10.70 -8.07
C SER A 87 0.56 -11.56 -9.11
N GLU A 88 -0.42 -12.36 -8.69
CA GLU A 88 -1.29 -13.14 -9.60
C GLU A 88 -2.06 -12.24 -10.56
N GLU A 89 -2.68 -11.16 -10.05
CA GLU A 89 -3.44 -10.23 -10.88
C GLU A 89 -2.53 -9.47 -11.87
N CYS A 90 -1.32 -9.08 -11.44
CA CYS A 90 -0.31 -8.48 -12.34
C CYS A 90 0.11 -9.44 -13.45
N TRP A 91 0.13 -10.74 -13.19
CA TRP A 91 0.43 -11.76 -14.21
C TRP A 91 -0.72 -11.99 -15.18
N ARG A 92 -1.97 -11.91 -14.71
CA ARG A 92 -3.17 -12.25 -15.50
C ARG A 92 -3.79 -11.07 -16.25
N THR A 93 -3.45 -9.84 -15.85
CA THR A 93 -4.10 -8.64 -16.38
C THR A 93 -3.85 -8.44 -17.87
N GLN A 94 -4.87 -7.99 -18.59
CA GLN A 94 -4.76 -7.52 -19.98
C GLN A 94 -4.50 -6.00 -20.06
N LEU A 95 -4.36 -5.34 -18.91
CA LEU A 95 -4.00 -3.93 -18.85
C LEU A 95 -2.54 -3.72 -19.27
N SER A 96 -2.19 -2.49 -19.62
CA SER A 96 -0.83 -2.17 -20.03
C SER A 96 0.18 -2.49 -18.93
N ARG A 97 1.37 -2.93 -19.34
CA ARG A 97 2.48 -3.22 -18.42
C ARG A 97 2.79 -2.01 -17.52
N GLY A 98 2.77 -0.80 -18.09
CA GLY A 98 2.97 0.43 -17.34
C GLY A 98 1.92 0.66 -16.25
N PHE A 99 0.65 0.30 -16.47
CA PHE A 99 -0.36 0.37 -15.43
C PHE A 99 -0.12 -0.65 -14.32
N ALA A 100 0.18 -1.90 -14.68
CA ALA A 100 0.51 -2.94 -13.70
C ALA A 100 1.72 -2.56 -12.85
N ASP A 101 2.78 -2.05 -13.48
CA ASP A 101 3.98 -1.60 -12.78
C ASP A 101 3.68 -0.39 -11.87
N MET A 102 2.81 0.54 -12.27
CA MET A 102 2.36 1.65 -11.42
C MET A 102 1.61 1.14 -10.17
N VAL A 103 0.67 0.20 -10.34
CA VAL A 103 -0.07 -0.42 -9.23
C VAL A 103 0.89 -1.12 -8.27
N LEU A 104 1.85 -1.87 -8.82
CA LEU A 104 2.84 -2.61 -8.05
C LEU A 104 3.77 -1.67 -7.28
N ASN A 105 4.25 -0.62 -7.93
CA ASN A 105 5.17 0.34 -7.31
C ASN A 105 4.47 1.16 -6.22
N MET A 106 3.16 1.42 -6.31
CA MET A 106 2.41 2.03 -5.21
C MET A 106 2.45 1.16 -3.95
N ALA A 107 2.18 -0.14 -4.08
CA ALA A 107 2.23 -1.10 -2.97
C ALA A 107 3.65 -1.21 -2.37
N ARG A 108 4.69 -1.23 -3.20
CA ARG A 108 6.09 -1.22 -2.75
C ARG A 108 6.44 0.07 -2.01
N THR A 109 6.00 1.20 -2.54
CA THR A 109 6.29 2.52 -1.97
C THR A 109 5.67 2.66 -0.59
N SER A 110 4.40 2.27 -0.41
CA SER A 110 3.77 2.31 0.91
C SER A 110 4.49 1.43 1.93
N GLN A 111 4.91 0.22 1.55
CA GLN A 111 5.69 -0.61 2.45
C GLN A 111 7.02 0.05 2.81
N CYS A 112 7.73 0.61 1.83
CA CYS A 112 9.00 1.30 2.07
C CYS A 112 8.86 2.49 3.04
N ILE A 113 7.76 3.23 2.94
CA ILE A 113 7.41 4.35 3.82
C ILE A 113 7.13 3.84 5.25
N PHE A 114 6.27 2.82 5.40
CA PHE A 114 5.76 2.41 6.71
C PHE A 114 6.54 1.27 7.40
N GLN A 115 7.58 0.74 6.77
CA GLN A 115 8.36 -0.39 7.28
C GLN A 115 8.96 -0.16 8.68
N HIS A 116 9.29 1.09 9.01
CA HIS A 116 10.00 1.45 10.24
C HIS A 116 9.18 2.38 11.15
N GLY A 117 7.85 2.30 11.06
CA GLY A 117 6.91 3.17 11.76
C GLY A 117 6.24 4.17 10.81
N ASP A 118 5.69 5.25 11.35
CA ASP A 118 5.05 6.29 10.54
C ASP A 118 6.09 7.03 9.69
N GLY A 119 6.22 6.64 8.42
CA GLY A 119 7.15 7.28 7.50
C GLY A 119 6.78 8.68 7.04
N ILE A 120 5.61 9.23 7.43
CA ILE A 120 5.08 10.50 6.94
C ILE A 120 4.88 11.50 8.07
N GLY A 121 4.02 11.19 9.05
CA GLY A 121 3.61 12.13 10.09
C GLY A 121 4.66 12.27 11.18
N THR A 122 4.85 11.21 11.96
CA THR A 122 5.81 11.15 13.08
C THR A 122 7.10 10.41 12.72
N SER A 123 7.62 10.66 11.51
CA SER A 123 8.80 9.97 10.99
C SER A 123 10.04 10.11 11.86
N ASN A 124 10.71 8.98 12.10
CA ASN A 124 12.00 8.87 12.79
C ASN A 124 13.20 9.26 11.92
N GLY A 125 12.98 9.86 10.75
CA GLY A 125 14.02 10.29 9.82
C GLY A 125 14.45 9.23 8.79
N VAL A 126 14.04 7.96 8.92
CA VAL A 126 14.39 6.92 7.93
C VAL A 126 13.87 7.26 6.54
N THR A 127 12.62 7.73 6.41
CA THR A 127 12.07 8.17 5.12
C THR A 127 12.87 9.34 4.53
N LYS A 128 13.26 10.31 5.37
CA LYS A 128 14.08 11.45 4.96
C LYS A 128 15.44 10.99 4.41
N ASN A 129 16.08 10.04 5.07
CA ASN A 129 17.37 9.49 4.62
C ASN A 129 17.21 8.78 3.27
N LYS A 130 16.15 7.98 3.09
CA LYS A 130 15.85 7.33 1.79
C LYS A 130 15.65 8.35 0.68
N ILE A 131 14.90 9.43 0.93
CA ILE A 131 14.68 10.52 -0.04
C ILE A 131 15.99 11.25 -0.36
N THR A 132 16.79 11.56 0.66
CA THR A 132 18.07 12.25 0.50
C THR A 132 19.04 11.42 -0.35
N SER A 133 19.14 10.13 -0.06
CA SER A 133 20.00 9.22 -0.82
C SER A 133 19.55 9.05 -2.28
N LEU A 134 18.23 9.02 -2.52
CA LEU A 134 17.70 8.82 -3.87
C LEU A 134 17.76 10.06 -4.77
N PHE A 135 17.60 11.26 -4.21
CA PHE A 135 17.41 12.49 -4.99
C PHE A 135 18.47 13.57 -4.79
N VAL A 136 19.25 13.52 -3.70
CA VAL A 136 20.20 14.58 -3.34
C VAL A 136 21.63 14.08 -3.43
N GLU A 137 21.89 12.86 -2.96
CA GLU A 137 23.24 12.28 -2.98
C GLU A 137 23.60 11.82 -4.39
N HIS A 138 24.75 12.27 -4.88
CA HIS A 138 25.32 11.76 -6.12
C HIS A 138 26.08 10.46 -5.83
N TYR A 139 25.69 9.38 -6.48
CA TYR A 139 26.51 8.17 -6.50
C TYR A 139 27.78 8.45 -7.30
N SER A 140 28.93 8.43 -6.62
CA SER A 140 30.24 8.48 -7.27
C SER A 140 30.49 7.10 -7.90
N VAL A 141 30.63 7.05 -9.22
CA VAL A 141 31.01 5.85 -9.99
C VAL A 141 32.52 5.74 -10.04
#